data_AF-A0A7Y6Q090-F1
#
_entry.id   AF-A0A7Y6Q090-F1
#
_cell.length_a   1.000
_cell.length_b   1.000
_cell.length_c   1.000
_cell.angle_alpha   90.00
_cell.angle_beta   90.00
_cell.angle_gamma   90.00
#
_symmetry.space_group_name_H-M   'P 1'
#
loop_
_entity.id
_entity.type
_entity.pdbx_description
1 polymer ?
#
loop_
_entity_poly.entity_id
_entity_poly.type
_entity_poly.pdbx_seq_one_letter_code
_entity_poly.pdbx_strand_id
1 'polypeptide(L)'
;MKSIIRTLAATMLVAWVSTAAAQPAAGSAAPAAGSAAPAAGSAAPAAEAGSATAPAAGSAEGSAAAGSAAETSDQGMNPAPPVNPADKGAAAGQGPQGAGAEPGAIPAPSAASPGIAWYDKLANKDIEEEGTFWMPKSVNAAADDSDLMFYAVLALSTFFFIAIAVATIYFVWKYRHRPGHKAEPSAAHNDAMEITWTVIPTIIVVFLFWYGWRSYVHVVTPPNKAVEINVLAWRWNWQFTHANGVTDSDLHVPSNTPVRLVMTSKDVLHAFYAPAMRVKQDVVPRRYTYAWFYATKPGTYRLTCAEYCGTSHAQMACLQEDPKTKACLRRAVVVVHAPGDYERYLADKEAESQNLPPAELGKKLYEKKGCNACHTVDGTPRVGPSFAHDFGTMVPMSDGSKVLMDESYIRESLMSPQAKSRPGYPPSMPSFEGQLKEKEIEGIIAYIKSLK
;
A
#
# COMPACT_ATOMS: atom_id res chain seq x y z
N MET A 1 43.89 33.43 -5.07
CA MET A 1 42.48 33.19 -4.69
C MET A 1 41.51 33.30 -5.87
N LYS A 2 41.44 34.43 -6.59
CA LYS A 2 40.55 34.58 -7.78
C LYS A 2 40.82 33.59 -8.92
N SER A 3 42.08 33.17 -9.14
CA SER A 3 42.39 32.18 -10.18
C SER A 3 42.00 30.75 -9.75
N ILE A 4 42.20 30.38 -8.48
CA ILE A 4 41.83 29.06 -7.94
C ILE A 4 40.32 28.85 -7.95
N ILE A 5 39.54 29.90 -7.63
CA ILE A 5 38.07 29.87 -7.69
C ILE A 5 37.59 29.74 -9.15
N ARG A 6 38.23 30.43 -10.10
CA ARG A 6 37.91 30.27 -11.54
C ARG A 6 38.28 28.89 -12.07
N THR A 7 39.39 28.32 -11.62
CA THR A 7 39.79 26.97 -12.01
C THR A 7 38.82 25.94 -11.45
N LEU A 8 38.47 25.98 -10.15
CA LEU A 8 37.51 25.04 -9.54
C LEU A 8 36.11 25.13 -10.15
N ALA A 9 35.62 26.35 -10.43
CA ALA A 9 34.34 26.53 -11.11
C ALA A 9 34.36 25.98 -12.55
N ALA A 10 35.46 26.14 -13.28
CA ALA A 10 35.62 25.59 -14.62
C ALA A 10 35.73 24.05 -14.60
N THR A 11 36.46 23.46 -13.65
CA THR A 11 36.58 21.98 -13.58
C THR A 11 35.27 21.32 -13.16
N MET A 12 34.50 21.93 -12.25
CA MET A 12 33.18 21.41 -11.89
C MET A 12 32.19 21.54 -13.05
N LEU A 13 32.20 22.65 -13.80
CA LEU A 13 31.32 22.84 -14.95
C LEU A 13 31.64 21.86 -16.10
N VAL A 14 32.92 21.60 -16.36
CA VAL A 14 33.36 20.66 -17.42
C VAL A 14 33.07 19.20 -17.03
N ALA A 15 33.25 18.82 -15.76
CA ALA A 15 32.88 17.50 -15.27
C ALA A 15 31.36 17.25 -15.34
N TRP A 16 30.56 18.30 -15.18
CA TRP A 16 29.09 18.21 -15.19
C TRP A 16 28.48 18.23 -16.61
N VAL A 17 29.05 19.01 -17.54
CA VAL A 17 28.63 19.00 -18.95
C VAL A 17 28.98 17.67 -19.63
N SER A 18 30.08 17.03 -19.22
CA SER A 18 30.53 15.75 -19.79
C SER A 18 29.65 14.56 -19.36
N THR A 19 29.02 14.62 -18.19
CA THR A 19 28.06 13.59 -17.73
C THR A 19 26.66 13.82 -18.28
N ALA A 20 26.25 15.07 -18.52
CA ALA A 20 24.96 15.39 -19.16
C ALA A 20 24.91 15.01 -20.65
N ALA A 21 26.04 15.03 -21.36
CA ALA A 21 26.11 14.69 -22.79
C ALA A 21 26.04 13.17 -23.09
N ALA A 22 26.06 12.30 -22.07
CA ALA A 22 26.08 10.84 -22.24
C ALA A 22 24.68 10.18 -22.25
N GLN A 23 23.59 10.94 -22.22
CA GLN A 23 22.24 10.40 -22.41
C GLN A 23 21.89 10.31 -23.90
N PRO A 24 21.50 9.14 -24.43
CA PRO A 24 21.04 9.05 -25.80
C PRO A 24 19.72 9.81 -25.96
N ALA A 25 19.67 10.72 -26.93
CA ALA A 25 18.45 11.45 -27.29
C ALA A 25 17.35 10.45 -27.67
N ALA A 26 16.25 10.44 -26.92
CA ALA A 26 15.04 9.69 -27.28
C ALA A 26 14.45 10.29 -28.56
N GLY A 27 14.58 9.57 -29.67
CA GLY A 27 14.04 9.95 -30.97
C GLY A 27 12.51 10.00 -30.96
N SER A 28 11.96 11.15 -31.30
CA SER A 28 10.55 11.35 -31.62
C SER A 28 10.26 10.80 -33.01
N ALA A 29 9.66 9.62 -33.10
CA ALA A 29 9.02 9.13 -34.32
C ALA A 29 7.50 9.28 -34.18
N ALA A 30 6.94 10.30 -34.82
CA ALA A 30 5.50 10.44 -35.05
C ALA A 30 5.11 9.55 -36.25
N PRO A 31 4.00 8.79 -36.21
CA PRO A 31 3.45 8.18 -37.41
C PRO A 31 2.47 9.13 -38.10
N ALA A 32 2.55 9.13 -39.42
CA ALA A 32 1.80 9.95 -40.35
C ALA A 32 0.28 9.70 -40.28
N ALA A 33 -0.46 10.77 -40.56
CA ALA A 33 -1.90 10.78 -40.73
C ALA A 33 -2.33 9.97 -41.97
N GLY A 34 -3.34 9.12 -41.80
CA GLY A 34 -4.10 8.46 -42.85
C GLY A 34 -5.59 8.60 -42.54
N SER A 35 -6.29 9.27 -43.44
CA SER A 35 -7.71 9.63 -43.45
C SER A 35 -8.70 8.48 -43.26
N ALA A 36 -9.77 8.71 -42.48
CA ALA A 36 -11.17 8.55 -42.90
C ALA A 36 -12.14 8.82 -41.73
N ALA A 37 -13.00 9.82 -41.88
CA ALA A 37 -14.25 9.94 -41.13
C ALA A 37 -15.31 8.98 -41.74
N PRO A 38 -16.40 8.68 -41.01
CA PRO A 38 -17.60 9.48 -41.25
C PRO A 38 -18.40 9.86 -40.00
N ALA A 39 -19.33 10.78 -40.24
CA ALA A 39 -20.13 11.56 -39.30
C ALA A 39 -21.38 10.85 -38.76
N ALA A 40 -21.76 11.22 -37.54
CA ALA A 40 -23.13 11.42 -37.01
C ALA A 40 -22.95 11.92 -35.55
N GLY A 41 -23.55 12.98 -35.00
CA GLY A 41 -24.77 13.68 -35.35
C GLY A 41 -25.78 13.51 -34.21
N SER A 42 -25.70 14.31 -33.14
CA SER A 42 -26.89 14.69 -32.34
C SER A 42 -26.59 15.79 -31.32
N ALA A 43 -27.51 16.74 -31.27
CA ALA A 43 -27.54 18.02 -30.59
C ALA A 43 -27.37 18.01 -29.06
N ALA A 44 -26.80 19.11 -28.56
CA ALA A 44 -27.02 19.62 -27.20
C ALA A 44 -28.09 20.74 -27.23
N PRO A 45 -28.82 20.98 -26.12
CA PRO A 45 -29.41 22.28 -25.87
C PRO A 45 -28.63 23.08 -24.83
N ALA A 46 -28.66 24.41 -25.02
CA ALA A 46 -28.03 25.44 -24.20
C ALA A 46 -28.93 25.91 -23.04
N ALA A 47 -28.30 26.35 -21.94
CA ALA A 47 -28.74 27.36 -20.96
C ALA A 47 -27.67 27.38 -19.83
N GLU A 48 -27.30 28.44 -19.13
CA GLU A 48 -27.60 29.88 -19.13
C GLU A 48 -26.47 30.53 -18.30
N ALA A 49 -26.15 31.79 -18.59
CA ALA A 49 -25.14 32.57 -17.87
C ALA A 49 -25.68 33.06 -16.52
N GLY A 50 -24.91 32.84 -15.44
CA GLY A 50 -25.18 33.41 -14.12
C GLY A 50 -23.90 33.96 -13.50
N SER A 51 -23.83 35.28 -13.39
CA SER A 51 -22.76 36.06 -12.76
C SER A 51 -22.66 35.80 -11.25
N ALA A 52 -21.45 35.60 -10.73
CA ALA A 52 -21.16 35.90 -9.32
C ALA A 52 -19.69 36.30 -9.14
N THR A 53 -19.54 37.50 -8.62
CA THR A 53 -18.35 38.27 -8.23
C THR A 53 -17.47 37.59 -7.19
N ALA A 54 -16.16 37.71 -7.36
CA ALA A 54 -15.15 37.50 -6.33
C ALA A 54 -14.99 38.73 -5.42
N PRO A 55 -14.47 38.57 -4.19
CA PRO A 55 -13.59 39.60 -3.65
C PRO A 55 -12.23 39.05 -3.23
N ALA A 56 -11.24 39.93 -3.40
CA ALA A 56 -9.83 39.73 -3.12
C ALA A 56 -9.47 39.98 -1.65
N ALA A 57 -8.39 39.31 -1.25
CA ALA A 57 -7.31 39.65 -0.31
C ALA A 57 -7.49 40.76 0.75
N GLY A 58 -7.16 40.39 1.98
CA GLY A 58 -6.73 41.29 3.05
C GLY A 58 -5.61 40.64 3.86
N SER A 59 -4.42 41.21 3.76
CA SER A 59 -3.17 40.88 4.47
C SER A 59 -3.16 41.40 5.92
N ALA A 60 -2.57 40.66 6.86
CA ALA A 60 -1.93 41.24 8.04
C ALA A 60 -0.86 40.29 8.60
N GLU A 61 0.31 40.86 8.83
CA GLU A 61 1.54 40.27 9.36
C GLU A 61 1.41 39.93 10.86
N GLY A 62 2.25 38.99 11.33
CA GLY A 62 2.36 38.66 12.75
C GLY A 62 3.53 37.72 13.05
N SER A 63 4.71 38.31 13.18
CA SER A 63 5.93 37.75 13.79
C SER A 63 5.67 37.09 15.15
N ALA A 64 6.27 35.92 15.41
CA ALA A 64 6.97 35.64 16.69
C ALA A 64 7.76 34.32 16.63
N ALA A 65 9.01 34.43 17.06
CA ALA A 65 9.97 33.36 17.25
C ALA A 65 9.69 32.54 18.54
N ALA A 66 10.45 31.46 18.66
CA ALA A 66 10.52 30.48 19.74
C ALA A 66 10.44 31.04 21.18
N GLY A 67 9.81 30.25 22.05
CA GLY A 67 9.93 30.36 23.51
C GLY A 67 9.75 28.98 24.13
N SER A 68 10.79 28.49 24.81
CA SER A 68 10.72 27.33 25.69
C SER A 68 10.00 27.71 26.98
N ALA A 69 9.12 26.85 27.47
CA ALA A 69 8.80 26.77 28.89
C ALA A 69 8.39 25.33 29.23
N ALA A 70 9.22 24.70 30.04
CA ALA A 70 8.81 23.56 30.84
C ALA A 70 7.84 24.06 31.91
N GLU A 71 6.68 23.43 32.06
CA GLU A 71 6.11 23.16 33.38
C GLU A 71 5.02 22.10 33.31
N THR A 72 4.95 21.39 34.43
CA THR A 72 4.31 20.12 34.73
C THR A 72 2.78 20.21 34.81
N SER A 73 2.07 19.20 34.31
CA SER A 73 0.87 18.69 34.99
C SER A 73 0.65 17.21 34.63
N ASP A 74 1.03 16.39 35.60
CA ASP A 74 0.70 14.98 35.75
C ASP A 74 -0.76 14.90 36.22
N GLN A 75 -1.67 14.34 35.39
CA GLN A 75 -2.91 13.71 35.86
C GLN A 75 -3.38 12.61 34.89
N GLY A 76 -3.27 11.37 35.36
CA GLY A 76 -4.41 10.46 35.38
C GLY A 76 -4.56 9.46 34.23
N MET A 77 -3.68 8.45 34.14
CA MET A 77 -3.98 7.18 33.45
C MET A 77 -4.42 6.15 34.50
N ASN A 78 -5.68 5.72 34.46
CA ASN A 78 -6.20 4.65 35.32
C ASN A 78 -5.53 3.29 34.99
N PRO A 79 -5.11 2.49 36.00
CA PRO A 79 -4.53 1.17 35.77
C PRO A 79 -5.59 0.09 35.52
N ALA A 80 -5.24 -0.89 34.69
CA ALA A 80 -6.02 -2.10 34.42
C ALA A 80 -6.09 -3.03 35.66
N PRO A 81 -7.17 -3.84 35.82
CA PRO A 81 -7.34 -4.72 36.98
C PRO A 81 -6.42 -5.94 36.94
N PRO A 82 -6.07 -6.54 38.11
CA PRO A 82 -5.09 -7.62 38.20
C PRO A 82 -5.66 -8.99 37.81
N VAL A 83 -4.84 -9.79 37.15
CA VAL A 83 -5.10 -11.21 36.83
C VAL A 83 -4.65 -12.07 38.01
N ASN A 84 -5.54 -12.90 38.55
CA ASN A 84 -5.28 -13.78 39.68
C ASN A 84 -4.52 -15.03 39.23
N PRO A 85 -3.37 -15.40 39.85
CA PRO A 85 -2.62 -16.58 39.49
C PRO A 85 -3.07 -17.78 40.35
N ALA A 86 -3.94 -18.61 39.81
CA ALA A 86 -4.22 -19.94 40.35
C ALA A 86 -4.25 -20.96 39.21
N ASP A 87 -3.64 -22.10 39.49
CA ASP A 87 -3.64 -23.38 38.75
C ASP A 87 -2.58 -23.58 37.65
N LYS A 88 -1.34 -23.68 38.13
CA LYS A 88 -0.41 -24.72 37.67
C LYS A 88 -0.47 -25.91 38.64
N GLY A 89 -0.79 -27.10 38.12
CA GLY A 89 -0.41 -28.37 38.75
C GLY A 89 -1.46 -29.47 38.67
N ALA A 90 -1.26 -30.45 37.79
CA ALA A 90 -1.29 -31.88 38.12
C ALA A 90 -1.07 -32.72 36.84
N ALA A 91 0.04 -33.44 36.82
CA ALA A 91 0.32 -34.51 35.89
C ALA A 91 -0.13 -35.87 36.48
N ALA A 92 -0.27 -36.83 35.57
CA ALA A 92 -0.20 -38.29 35.76
C ALA A 92 -1.47 -39.05 36.22
N GLY A 93 -1.98 -39.85 35.29
CA GLY A 93 -2.76 -41.08 35.54
C GLY A 93 -2.45 -42.10 34.44
N GLN A 94 -1.93 -43.26 34.84
CA GLN A 94 -1.50 -44.36 33.97
C GLN A 94 -2.59 -45.42 33.75
N GLY A 95 -2.64 -45.96 32.53
CA GLY A 95 -2.97 -47.36 32.21
C GLY A 95 -4.31 -47.63 31.49
N PRO A 96 -4.49 -48.76 30.74
CA PRO A 96 -3.53 -49.80 30.37
C PRO A 96 -3.34 -49.97 28.84
N GLN A 97 -2.29 -50.72 28.49
CA GLN A 97 -1.92 -51.15 27.14
C GLN A 97 -2.94 -52.15 26.57
N GLY A 98 -3.45 -51.86 25.37
CA GLY A 98 -4.27 -52.76 24.56
C GLY A 98 -3.65 -52.88 23.16
N ALA A 99 -3.42 -54.12 22.73
CA ALA A 99 -2.71 -54.48 21.51
C ALA A 99 -3.52 -54.20 20.22
N GLY A 100 -2.79 -53.77 19.18
CA GLY A 100 -2.99 -54.21 17.79
C GLY A 100 -4.23 -53.73 17.04
N ALA A 101 -4.11 -52.61 16.33
CA ALA A 101 -4.65 -52.41 14.97
C ALA A 101 -4.08 -51.09 14.41
N GLU A 102 -3.37 -51.13 13.28
CA GLU A 102 -2.99 -49.90 12.56
C GLU A 102 -4.25 -49.14 12.10
N PRO A 103 -4.41 -47.84 12.42
CA PRO A 103 -5.36 -47.00 11.71
C PRO A 103 -4.77 -46.62 10.37
N GLY A 104 -5.46 -47.04 9.30
CA GLY A 104 -5.07 -46.83 7.92
C GLY A 104 -4.58 -45.41 7.62
N ALA A 105 -3.53 -45.37 6.80
CA ALA A 105 -2.94 -44.15 6.26
C ALA A 105 -4.02 -43.15 5.83
N ILE A 106 -3.94 -41.95 6.39
CA ILE A 106 -4.63 -40.78 5.85
C ILE A 106 -4.20 -40.69 4.37
N PRO A 107 -5.12 -40.77 3.39
CA PRO A 107 -4.75 -40.57 2.00
C PRO A 107 -4.14 -39.17 1.88
N ALA A 108 -2.95 -39.10 1.28
CA ALA A 108 -2.30 -37.85 0.95
C ALA A 108 -3.31 -36.90 0.28
N PRO A 109 -3.30 -35.59 0.60
CA PRO A 109 -4.25 -34.66 0.02
C PRO A 109 -4.27 -34.83 -1.49
N SER A 110 -5.46 -35.11 -2.03
CA SER A 110 -5.66 -35.28 -3.46
C SER A 110 -5.04 -34.08 -4.16
N ALA A 111 -4.25 -34.36 -5.20
CA ALA A 111 -3.62 -33.38 -6.06
C ALA A 111 -4.50 -32.15 -6.21
N ALA A 112 -3.97 -31.00 -5.78
CA ALA A 112 -4.55 -29.71 -6.05
C ALA A 112 -4.97 -29.68 -7.54
N SER A 113 -6.14 -29.10 -7.82
CA SER A 113 -6.51 -28.69 -9.18
C SER A 113 -5.30 -28.08 -9.89
N PRO A 114 -5.14 -28.21 -11.22
CA PRO A 114 -4.04 -27.59 -11.95
C PRO A 114 -4.21 -26.07 -11.95
N GLY A 115 -3.98 -25.48 -10.78
CA GLY A 115 -3.75 -24.07 -10.55
C GLY A 115 -2.52 -23.71 -11.35
N ILE A 116 -2.66 -22.62 -12.07
CA ILE A 116 -1.86 -22.35 -13.24
C ILE A 116 -0.43 -22.04 -12.79
N ALA A 117 0.48 -22.97 -13.13
CA ALA A 117 1.83 -23.03 -12.60
C ALA A 117 2.66 -21.75 -12.80
N TRP A 118 2.30 -20.88 -13.74
CA TRP A 118 3.06 -19.66 -14.01
C TRP A 118 2.81 -18.58 -12.94
N TYR A 119 1.60 -18.48 -12.36
CA TYR A 119 1.28 -17.51 -11.31
C TYR A 119 2.03 -17.83 -10.00
N ASP A 120 1.91 -19.08 -9.54
CA ASP A 120 2.60 -19.55 -8.33
C ASP A 120 4.12 -19.50 -8.47
N LYS A 121 4.64 -19.69 -9.70
CA LYS A 121 6.07 -19.51 -10.01
C LYS A 121 6.53 -18.07 -9.90
N LEU A 122 5.68 -17.07 -10.16
CA LEU A 122 6.07 -15.65 -10.03
C LEU A 122 5.94 -15.15 -8.59
N ALA A 123 4.92 -15.62 -7.87
CA ALA A 123 4.60 -15.23 -6.50
C ALA A 123 5.59 -15.80 -5.46
N ASN A 124 6.28 -16.90 -5.78
CA ASN A 124 7.29 -17.55 -4.94
C ASN A 124 8.73 -17.36 -5.44
N LYS A 125 8.99 -16.41 -6.35
CA LYS A 125 10.36 -16.01 -6.68
C LYS A 125 10.98 -15.23 -5.53
N ASP A 126 12.29 -15.39 -5.35
CA ASP A 126 13.07 -14.47 -4.53
C ASP A 126 12.81 -13.03 -5.01
N ILE A 127 12.63 -12.11 -4.07
CA ILE A 127 12.40 -10.70 -4.38
C ILE A 127 13.65 -10.18 -5.11
N GLU A 128 13.48 -9.72 -6.35
CA GLU A 128 14.58 -9.18 -7.16
C GLU A 128 14.95 -7.77 -6.68
N GLU A 129 15.66 -7.68 -5.55
CA GLU A 129 16.26 -6.43 -5.03
C GLU A 129 17.74 -6.35 -5.41
N GLU A 130 18.04 -6.15 -6.69
CA GLU A 130 19.37 -5.65 -7.10
C GLU A 130 19.53 -4.19 -6.68
N GLY A 131 20.73 -3.71 -6.35
CA GLY A 131 20.92 -2.30 -6.00
C GLY A 131 22.26 -1.94 -5.39
N THR A 132 22.31 -0.75 -4.79
CA THR A 132 23.41 -0.28 -3.95
C THR A 132 23.06 -0.41 -2.47
N PHE A 133 24.02 -0.13 -1.59
CA PHE A 133 23.75 -0.02 -0.15
C PHE A 133 22.60 0.95 0.18
N TRP A 134 22.49 2.05 -0.57
CA TRP A 134 21.51 3.09 -0.29
C TRP A 134 20.14 2.78 -0.87
N MET A 135 20.11 2.33 -2.13
CA MET A 135 18.88 2.23 -2.89
C MET A 135 18.83 0.96 -3.74
N PRO A 136 17.66 0.29 -3.81
CA PRO A 136 17.40 -0.72 -4.83
C PRO A 136 17.38 -0.07 -6.22
N LYS A 137 17.69 -0.87 -7.22
CA LYS A 137 17.68 -0.51 -8.64
C LYS A 137 16.27 -0.10 -9.04
N SER A 138 16.14 1.13 -9.56
CA SER A 138 14.87 1.62 -10.07
C SER A 138 14.37 0.75 -11.22
N VAL A 139 13.07 0.46 -11.19
CA VAL A 139 12.33 -0.16 -12.29
C VAL A 139 11.22 0.74 -12.82
N ASN A 140 11.06 1.94 -12.25
CA ASN A 140 10.03 2.91 -12.61
C ASN A 140 10.63 4.09 -13.38
N ALA A 141 10.41 4.12 -14.70
CA ALA A 141 10.94 5.20 -15.54
C ALA A 141 10.40 6.59 -15.15
N ALA A 142 9.25 6.64 -14.46
CA ALA A 142 8.67 7.91 -14.03
C ALA A 142 9.41 8.57 -12.86
N ALA A 143 10.22 7.81 -12.12
CA ALA A 143 10.87 8.25 -10.89
C ALA A 143 12.40 8.24 -10.95
N ASP A 144 13.00 8.00 -12.12
CA ASP A 144 14.46 7.90 -12.29
C ASP A 144 15.22 9.16 -11.84
N ASP A 145 14.59 10.34 -11.98
CA ASP A 145 15.17 11.62 -11.50
C ASP A 145 15.39 11.66 -9.98
N SER A 146 14.64 10.86 -9.21
CA SER A 146 14.73 10.80 -7.75
C SER A 146 16.09 10.26 -7.29
N ASP A 147 16.64 9.29 -8.01
CA ASP A 147 17.93 8.67 -7.69
C ASP A 147 19.06 9.68 -7.87
N LEU A 148 19.04 10.41 -8.99
CA LEU A 148 20.02 11.45 -9.27
C LEU A 148 19.98 12.54 -8.19
N MET A 149 18.79 13.01 -7.80
CA MET A 149 18.65 13.98 -6.71
C MET A 149 19.19 13.45 -5.40
N PHE A 150 18.86 12.20 -5.04
CA PHE A 150 19.32 11.58 -3.81
C PHE A 150 20.86 11.57 -3.76
N TYR A 151 21.52 11.08 -4.81
CA TYR A 151 22.99 11.02 -4.85
C TYR A 151 23.63 12.41 -4.93
N ALA A 152 23.02 13.37 -5.62
CA ALA A 152 23.52 14.75 -5.65
C ALA A 152 23.46 15.43 -4.28
N VAL A 153 22.32 15.31 -3.57
CA VAL A 153 22.15 15.83 -2.21
C VAL A 153 23.07 15.11 -1.22
N LEU A 154 23.21 13.79 -1.35
CA LEU A 154 24.12 13.00 -0.52
C LEU A 154 25.57 13.47 -0.72
N ALA A 155 26.04 13.59 -1.95
CA ALA A 155 27.40 14.04 -2.25
C ALA A 155 27.66 15.47 -1.72
N LEU A 156 26.71 16.38 -1.95
CA LEU A 156 26.79 17.76 -1.44
C LEU A 156 26.84 17.80 0.09
N SER A 157 25.98 17.03 0.76
CA SER A 157 25.92 16.94 2.21
C SER A 157 27.21 16.35 2.79
N THR A 158 27.72 15.28 2.18
CA THR A 158 29.00 14.67 2.58
C THR A 158 30.16 15.65 2.40
N PHE A 159 30.21 16.40 1.29
CA PHE A 159 31.24 17.41 1.06
C PHE A 159 31.23 18.48 2.16
N PHE A 160 30.09 19.10 2.45
CA PHE A 160 30.00 20.12 3.49
C PHE A 160 30.23 19.55 4.88
N PHE A 161 29.73 18.35 5.17
CA PHE A 161 29.98 17.68 6.44
C PHE A 161 31.48 17.50 6.69
N ILE A 162 32.23 16.95 5.71
CA ILE A 162 33.68 16.77 5.82
C ILE A 162 34.37 18.12 5.95
N ALA A 163 34.02 19.11 5.13
CA ALA A 163 34.63 20.43 5.17
C ALA A 163 34.46 21.12 6.53
N ILE A 164 33.24 21.10 7.09
CA ILE A 164 32.94 21.68 8.40
C ILE A 164 33.62 20.88 9.51
N ALA A 165 33.60 19.55 9.46
CA ALA A 165 34.26 18.70 10.45
C ALA A 165 35.78 18.93 10.47
N VAL A 166 36.42 18.96 9.30
CA VAL A 166 37.86 19.24 9.17
C VAL A 166 38.19 20.65 9.65
N ALA A 167 37.41 21.66 9.26
CA ALA A 167 37.61 23.03 9.73
C ALA A 167 37.45 23.14 11.26
N THR A 168 36.46 22.46 11.83
CA THR A 168 36.23 22.42 13.27
C THR A 168 37.39 21.76 14.00
N ILE A 169 37.83 20.59 13.55
CA ILE A 169 39.00 19.88 14.11
C ILE A 169 40.26 20.75 13.99
N TYR A 170 40.45 21.37 12.82
CA TYR A 170 41.56 22.28 12.58
C TYR A 170 41.54 23.47 13.53
N PHE A 171 40.39 24.11 13.74
CA PHE A 171 40.26 25.25 14.66
C PHE A 171 40.46 24.84 16.12
N VAL A 172 39.89 23.71 16.54
CA VAL A 172 40.12 23.16 17.88
C VAL A 172 41.59 22.88 18.12
N TRP A 173 42.32 22.34 17.12
CA TRP A 173 43.73 22.05 17.25
C TRP A 173 44.62 23.30 17.18
N LYS A 174 44.39 24.17 16.19
CA LYS A 174 45.20 25.36 15.89
C LYS A 174 45.00 26.48 16.91
N TYR A 175 43.75 26.74 17.30
CA TYR A 175 43.37 27.83 18.19
C TYR A 175 43.11 27.37 19.63
N ARG A 176 43.56 26.15 19.99
CA ARG A 176 43.53 25.66 21.37
C ARG A 176 44.23 26.63 22.31
N HIS A 177 43.59 27.01 23.41
CA HIS A 177 44.19 27.86 24.43
C HIS A 177 45.50 27.26 24.97
N ARG A 178 46.52 28.11 25.14
CA ARG A 178 47.82 27.76 25.73
C ARG A 178 48.17 28.81 26.81
N PRO A 179 48.70 28.38 27.96
CA PRO A 179 49.12 29.31 29.00
C PRO A 179 50.07 30.37 28.45
N GLY A 180 49.79 31.65 28.73
CA GLY A 180 50.62 32.78 28.29
C GLY A 180 50.37 33.27 26.85
N HIS A 181 49.43 32.71 26.10
CA HIS A 181 49.01 33.26 24.80
C HIS A 181 47.67 34.00 24.91
N LYS A 182 47.66 35.27 24.50
CA LYS A 182 46.44 36.09 24.38
C LYS A 182 45.85 35.92 22.99
N ALA A 183 44.52 35.93 22.89
CA ALA A 183 43.84 35.88 21.60
C ALA A 183 44.16 37.12 20.76
N GLU A 184 44.45 36.92 19.48
CA GLU A 184 44.60 38.02 18.53
C GLU A 184 43.23 38.68 18.26
N PRO A 185 43.17 40.01 18.08
CA PRO A 185 41.94 40.67 17.70
C PRO A 185 41.49 40.23 16.30
N SER A 186 40.26 39.73 16.18
CA SER A 186 39.64 39.37 14.91
C SER A 186 38.71 40.47 14.41
N ALA A 187 38.58 40.62 13.09
CA ALA A 187 37.54 41.46 12.51
C ALA A 187 36.15 40.96 12.94
N ALA A 188 35.24 41.89 13.27
CA ALA A 188 33.90 41.53 13.73
C ALA A 188 32.97 41.04 12.60
N HIS A 189 33.26 41.42 11.36
CA HIS A 189 32.45 41.11 10.18
C HIS A 189 33.31 41.15 8.91
N ASN A 190 32.82 40.52 7.85
CA ASN A 190 33.41 40.59 6.52
C ASN A 190 32.31 40.43 5.46
N ASP A 191 31.83 41.56 4.94
CA ASP A 191 30.73 41.62 3.97
C ASP A 191 30.95 40.70 2.76
N ALA A 192 32.18 40.61 2.26
CA ALA A 192 32.47 39.75 1.11
C ALA A 192 32.26 38.26 1.43
N MET A 193 32.65 37.83 2.63
CA MET A 193 32.44 36.46 3.09
C MET A 193 30.96 36.19 3.37
N GLU A 194 30.29 37.16 4.00
CA GLU A 194 28.87 37.12 4.31
C GLU A 194 27.99 37.01 3.06
N ILE A 195 28.29 37.81 2.03
CA ILE A 195 27.63 37.73 0.74
C ILE A 195 27.92 36.37 0.08
N THR A 196 29.17 35.90 0.13
CA THR A 196 29.56 34.64 -0.52
C THR A 196 28.82 33.43 0.04
N TRP A 197 28.76 33.28 1.37
CA TRP A 197 28.07 32.14 1.99
C TRP A 197 26.54 32.30 2.02
N THR A 198 26.01 33.45 1.61
CA THR A 198 24.56 33.64 1.48
C THR A 198 24.15 33.33 0.05
N VAL A 199 24.78 33.97 -0.93
CA VAL A 199 24.44 33.85 -2.35
C VAL A 199 24.68 32.43 -2.88
N ILE A 200 25.80 31.78 -2.53
CA ILE A 200 26.11 30.44 -3.06
C ILE A 200 25.06 29.41 -2.59
N PRO A 201 24.77 29.26 -1.28
CA PRO A 201 23.71 28.33 -0.83
C PRO A 201 22.33 28.69 -1.37
N THR A 202 21.98 29.98 -1.48
CA THR A 202 20.72 30.39 -2.09
C THR A 202 20.59 29.90 -3.53
N ILE A 203 21.62 30.08 -4.36
CA ILE A 203 21.61 29.59 -5.75
C ILE A 203 21.45 28.06 -5.80
N ILE A 204 22.18 27.34 -4.94
CA ILE A 204 22.10 25.87 -4.86
C ILE A 204 20.68 25.43 -4.49
N VAL A 205 20.08 26.03 -3.46
CA VAL A 205 18.72 25.68 -3.01
C VAL A 205 17.67 26.03 -4.06
N VAL A 206 17.79 27.18 -4.74
CA VAL A 206 16.88 27.56 -5.82
C VAL A 206 16.94 26.55 -6.97
N PHE A 207 18.15 26.09 -7.35
CA PHE A 207 18.31 25.07 -8.37
C PHE A 207 17.71 23.71 -7.95
N LEU A 208 18.02 23.25 -6.73
CA LEU A 208 17.46 22.00 -6.19
C LEU A 208 15.93 22.05 -6.10
N PHE A 209 15.38 23.19 -5.71
CA PHE A 209 13.93 23.42 -5.68
C PHE A 209 13.33 23.31 -7.07
N TRP A 210 13.88 24.00 -8.07
CA TRP A 210 13.37 23.96 -9.45
C TRP A 210 13.38 22.54 -10.01
N TYR A 211 14.49 21.81 -9.84
CA TYR A 211 14.61 20.43 -10.30
C TYR A 211 13.65 19.50 -9.54
N GLY A 212 13.59 19.62 -8.21
CA GLY A 212 12.70 18.84 -7.36
C GLY A 212 11.23 19.09 -7.64
N TRP A 213 10.84 20.33 -7.91
CA TRP A 213 9.47 20.69 -8.29
C TRP A 213 9.07 20.08 -9.63
N ARG A 214 9.95 20.15 -10.65
CA ARG A 214 9.70 19.50 -11.95
C ARG A 214 9.50 17.99 -11.79
N SER A 215 10.38 17.33 -11.04
CA SER A 215 10.28 15.90 -10.75
C SER A 215 8.99 15.57 -9.96
N TYR A 216 8.67 16.37 -8.95
CA TYR A 216 7.44 16.25 -8.16
C TYR A 216 6.18 16.30 -9.04
N VAL A 217 6.06 17.32 -9.90
CA VAL A 217 4.90 17.47 -10.80
C VAL A 217 4.77 16.25 -11.72
N HIS A 218 5.89 15.70 -12.21
CA HIS A 218 5.87 14.48 -13.00
C HIS A 218 5.30 13.32 -12.18
N VAL A 219 5.87 13.01 -11.01
CA VAL A 219 5.47 11.83 -10.21
C VAL A 219 4.07 11.92 -9.60
N VAL A 220 3.49 13.12 -9.44
CA VAL A 220 2.12 13.27 -8.91
C VAL A 220 1.04 13.39 -9.99
N THR A 221 1.41 13.58 -11.26
CA THR A 221 0.45 13.75 -12.36
C THR A 221 0.33 12.45 -13.17
N PRO A 222 -0.70 11.62 -12.94
CA PRO A 222 -0.87 10.39 -13.69
C PRO A 222 -1.18 10.67 -15.17
N PRO A 223 -0.69 9.84 -16.10
CA PRO A 223 -1.06 9.95 -17.51
C PRO A 223 -2.53 9.58 -17.73
N ASN A 224 -3.15 10.19 -18.76
CA ASN A 224 -4.58 10.03 -19.07
C ASN A 224 -5.02 8.60 -19.44
N LYS A 225 -4.07 7.75 -19.85
CA LYS A 225 -4.32 6.35 -20.19
C LYS A 225 -3.46 5.48 -19.27
N ALA A 226 -4.06 5.00 -18.19
CA ALA A 226 -3.41 4.13 -17.23
C ALA A 226 -4.33 2.95 -16.88
N VAL A 227 -3.72 1.79 -16.61
CA VAL A 227 -4.43 0.66 -16.01
C VAL A 227 -4.76 1.03 -14.58
N GLU A 228 -6.05 1.09 -14.27
CA GLU A 228 -6.52 1.41 -12.92
C GLU A 228 -6.68 0.14 -12.08
N ILE A 229 -6.14 0.18 -10.87
CA ILE A 229 -6.26 -0.89 -9.88
C ILE A 229 -6.73 -0.27 -8.57
N ASN A 230 -7.81 -0.80 -8.02
CA ASN A 230 -8.32 -0.39 -6.73
C ASN A 230 -7.56 -1.11 -5.62
N VAL A 231 -7.11 -0.37 -4.61
CA VAL A 231 -6.39 -0.90 -3.45
C VAL A 231 -7.20 -0.65 -2.21
N LEU A 232 -7.52 -1.72 -1.49
CA LEU A 232 -8.12 -1.65 -0.16
C LEU A 232 -7.10 -2.14 0.87
N ALA A 233 -6.81 -1.32 1.87
CA ALA A 233 -5.95 -1.65 3.00
C ALA A 233 -6.77 -1.87 4.28
N TRP A 234 -6.36 -2.82 5.10
CA TRP A 234 -6.83 -2.97 6.48
C TRP A 234 -5.78 -3.69 7.33
N ARG A 235 -5.98 -3.74 8.64
CA ARG A 235 -5.13 -4.51 9.56
C ARG A 235 -5.26 -6.02 9.29
N TRP A 236 -4.23 -6.72 8.81
CA TRP A 236 -2.93 -6.25 8.31
C TRP A 236 -2.67 -6.87 6.94
N ASN A 237 -3.46 -6.46 5.95
CA ASN A 237 -3.48 -7.03 4.61
C ASN A 237 -3.85 -6.00 3.53
N TRP A 238 -3.64 -6.40 2.28
CA TRP A 238 -4.02 -5.67 1.08
C TRP A 238 -5.03 -6.48 0.26
N GLN A 239 -5.88 -5.77 -0.47
CA GLN A 239 -6.64 -6.32 -1.58
C GLN A 239 -6.46 -5.41 -2.79
N PHE A 240 -6.06 -6.01 -3.89
CA PHE A 240 -5.93 -5.38 -5.20
C PHE A 240 -7.09 -5.86 -6.06
N THR A 241 -7.86 -4.93 -6.63
CA THR A 241 -8.99 -5.25 -7.50
C THR A 241 -8.73 -4.67 -8.88
N HIS A 242 -8.70 -5.54 -9.88
CA HIS A 242 -8.44 -5.21 -11.28
C HIS A 242 -9.72 -4.84 -12.02
N ALA A 243 -9.59 -4.28 -13.22
CA ALA A 243 -10.71 -3.79 -14.03
C ALA A 243 -11.77 -4.85 -14.36
N ASN A 244 -11.39 -6.13 -14.50
CA ASN A 244 -12.34 -7.24 -14.72
C ASN A 244 -12.97 -7.78 -13.42
N GLY A 245 -12.67 -7.18 -12.26
CA GLY A 245 -13.18 -7.60 -10.96
C GLY A 245 -12.40 -8.74 -10.29
N VAL A 246 -11.33 -9.24 -10.93
CA VAL A 246 -10.38 -10.14 -10.27
C VAL A 246 -9.76 -9.41 -9.07
N THR A 247 -9.64 -10.13 -7.95
CA THR A 247 -9.02 -9.62 -6.74
C THR A 247 -7.89 -10.51 -6.27
N ASP A 248 -6.81 -9.92 -5.79
CA ASP A 248 -5.67 -10.64 -5.24
C ASP A 248 -5.04 -9.92 -4.05
N SER A 249 -4.22 -10.64 -3.29
CA SER A 249 -3.39 -10.08 -2.24
C SER A 249 -2.03 -9.61 -2.75
N ASP A 250 -1.58 -10.10 -3.90
CA ASP A 250 -0.42 -9.55 -4.63
C ASP A 250 -0.88 -8.48 -5.63
N LEU A 251 -0.05 -7.46 -5.85
CA LEU A 251 -0.32 -6.44 -6.86
C LEU A 251 0.24 -6.89 -8.21
N HIS A 252 -0.62 -7.28 -9.14
CA HIS A 252 -0.22 -7.65 -10.50
C HIS A 252 -0.33 -6.47 -11.46
N VAL A 253 0.71 -6.24 -12.25
CA VAL A 253 0.75 -5.10 -13.18
C VAL A 253 1.43 -5.46 -14.50
N PRO A 254 1.03 -4.86 -15.63
CA PRO A 254 1.73 -5.01 -16.89
C PRO A 254 3.02 -4.17 -16.90
N SER A 255 4.10 -4.71 -17.49
CA SER A 255 5.29 -3.92 -17.82
C SER A 255 5.01 -2.93 -18.96
N ASN A 256 5.80 -1.86 -19.00
CA ASN A 256 5.78 -0.83 -20.04
C ASN A 256 4.40 -0.19 -20.25
N THR A 257 3.61 -0.11 -19.19
CA THR A 257 2.27 0.44 -19.20
C THR A 257 2.08 1.30 -17.95
N PRO A 258 1.49 2.50 -18.05
CA PRO A 258 1.19 3.29 -16.88
C PRO A 258 0.14 2.61 -16.00
N VAL A 259 0.41 2.53 -14.70
CA VAL A 259 -0.51 1.98 -13.70
C VAL A 259 -0.92 3.09 -12.75
N ARG A 260 -2.23 3.21 -12.50
CA ARG A 260 -2.81 4.11 -11.51
C ARG A 260 -3.45 3.30 -10.40
N LEU A 261 -3.02 3.54 -9.16
CA LEU A 261 -3.61 2.96 -7.97
C LEU A 261 -4.64 3.94 -7.40
N VAL A 262 -5.85 3.46 -7.16
CA VAL A 262 -6.91 4.18 -6.45
C VAL A 262 -7.10 3.52 -5.10
N MET A 263 -6.73 4.20 -4.02
CA MET A 263 -6.46 3.55 -2.75
C MET A 263 -7.34 4.11 -1.63
N THR A 264 -7.85 3.24 -0.77
CA THR A 264 -8.57 3.62 0.45
C THR A 264 -8.32 2.59 1.55
N SER A 265 -8.54 3.00 2.80
CA SER A 265 -8.41 2.11 3.96
C SER A 265 -9.76 1.84 4.60
N LYS A 266 -9.94 0.61 5.10
CA LYS A 266 -11.13 0.19 5.86
C LYS A 266 -11.09 0.65 7.32
N ASP A 267 -9.90 0.81 7.90
CA ASP A 267 -9.73 1.01 9.35
C ASP A 267 -8.84 2.21 9.72
N VAL A 268 -7.52 2.06 9.70
CA VAL A 268 -6.52 3.04 10.14
C VAL A 268 -5.70 3.56 8.96
N LEU A 269 -4.79 4.49 9.20
CA LEU A 269 -3.81 4.88 8.19
C LEU A 269 -2.89 3.69 7.87
N HIS A 270 -2.65 3.49 6.58
CA HIS A 270 -1.59 2.63 6.04
C HIS A 270 -0.80 3.46 5.02
N ALA A 271 0.30 2.93 4.49
CA ALA A 271 0.93 3.52 3.32
C ALA A 271 1.42 2.44 2.37
N PHE A 272 0.99 2.52 1.12
CA PHE A 272 1.51 1.69 0.05
C PHE A 272 2.95 2.11 -0.21
N TYR A 273 3.90 1.18 -0.15
CA TYR A 273 5.29 1.47 -0.48
C TYR A 273 5.92 0.35 -1.32
N ALA A 274 6.32 0.71 -2.54
CA ALA A 274 7.08 -0.13 -3.47
C ALA A 274 8.46 0.51 -3.70
N PRO A 275 9.51 0.12 -2.95
CA PRO A 275 10.82 0.78 -2.98
C PRO A 275 11.50 0.78 -4.35
N ALA A 276 11.46 -0.34 -5.07
CA ALA A 276 12.04 -0.44 -6.42
C ALA A 276 11.37 0.49 -7.45
N MET A 277 10.16 0.96 -7.15
CA MET A 277 9.38 1.86 -8.01
C MET A 277 9.42 3.31 -7.52
N ARG A 278 9.96 3.59 -6.33
CA ARG A 278 9.95 4.91 -5.67
C ARG A 278 8.56 5.50 -5.49
N VAL A 279 7.59 4.62 -5.26
CA VAL A 279 6.22 4.99 -5.00
C VAL A 279 5.92 4.73 -3.53
N LYS A 280 5.70 5.80 -2.77
CA LYS A 280 5.06 5.76 -1.46
C LYS A 280 3.83 6.66 -1.48
N GLN A 281 2.70 6.17 -1.00
CA GLN A 281 1.52 6.98 -0.80
C GLN A 281 0.69 6.47 0.36
N ASP A 282 0.29 7.38 1.24
CA ASP A 282 -0.56 7.04 2.37
C ASP A 282 -1.96 6.66 1.90
N VAL A 283 -2.51 5.62 2.49
CA VAL A 283 -3.81 5.03 2.21
C VAL A 283 -4.71 5.32 3.40
N VAL A 284 -5.73 6.15 3.16
CA VAL A 284 -6.43 6.84 4.25
C VAL A 284 -7.90 6.46 4.30
N PRO A 285 -8.48 6.19 5.48
CA PRO A 285 -9.90 5.90 5.58
C PRO A 285 -10.76 7.06 5.10
N ARG A 286 -11.93 6.73 4.54
CA ARG A 286 -12.98 7.69 4.13
C ARG A 286 -12.60 8.69 3.03
N ARG A 287 -11.46 8.51 2.36
CA ARG A 287 -11.10 9.26 1.16
C ARG A 287 -10.29 8.37 0.22
N TYR A 288 -10.24 8.74 -1.05
CA TYR A 288 -9.34 8.11 -1.99
C TYR A 288 -8.03 8.85 -2.07
N THR A 289 -6.93 8.10 -2.09
CA THR A 289 -5.59 8.59 -2.45
C THR A 289 -5.13 7.89 -3.71
N TYR A 290 -4.22 8.53 -4.43
CA TYR A 290 -3.79 8.07 -5.75
C TYR A 290 -2.27 7.98 -5.78
N ALA A 291 -1.78 6.94 -6.45
CA ALA A 291 -0.38 6.84 -6.85
C ALA A 291 -0.31 6.30 -8.27
N TRP A 292 0.78 6.58 -8.96
CA TRP A 292 1.00 6.00 -10.28
C TRP A 292 2.47 5.69 -10.51
N PHE A 293 2.73 4.76 -11.42
CA PHE A 293 4.07 4.40 -11.85
C PHE A 293 4.09 3.77 -13.23
N TYR A 294 5.29 3.66 -13.80
CA TYR A 294 5.55 3.04 -15.09
C TYR A 294 6.68 2.00 -14.94
N ALA A 295 6.31 0.76 -14.60
CA ALA A 295 7.28 -0.32 -14.40
C ALA A 295 7.82 -0.84 -15.75
N THR A 296 9.14 -0.85 -15.93
CA THR A 296 9.79 -1.21 -17.21
C THR A 296 10.32 -2.64 -17.25
N LYS A 297 10.59 -3.23 -16.09
CA LYS A 297 11.22 -4.55 -15.96
C LYS A 297 10.24 -5.55 -15.36
N PRO A 298 9.93 -6.65 -16.07
CA PRO A 298 9.22 -7.78 -15.48
C PRO A 298 10.00 -8.37 -14.31
N GLY A 299 9.30 -8.79 -13.26
CA GLY A 299 9.91 -9.28 -12.04
C GLY A 299 8.97 -9.19 -10.84
N THR A 300 9.43 -9.70 -9.71
CA THR A 300 8.69 -9.66 -8.44
C THR A 300 9.42 -8.73 -7.47
N TYR A 301 8.72 -7.70 -7.02
CA TYR A 301 9.28 -6.61 -6.20
C TYR A 301 8.59 -6.52 -4.85
N ARG A 302 9.33 -6.02 -3.87
CA ARG A 302 8.84 -5.87 -2.50
C ARG A 302 7.71 -4.85 -2.41
N LEU A 303 6.69 -5.23 -1.65
CA LEU A 303 5.64 -4.34 -1.16
C LEU A 303 5.69 -4.30 0.37
N THR A 304 5.62 -3.09 0.94
CA THR A 304 5.55 -2.89 2.38
C THR A 304 4.49 -1.87 2.75
N CYS A 305 4.00 -1.98 3.98
CA CYS A 305 3.31 -0.88 4.63
C CYS A 305 4.34 0.08 5.23
N ALA A 306 4.21 1.37 4.95
CA ALA A 306 5.15 2.41 5.41
C ALA A 306 4.47 3.47 6.31
N GLU A 307 3.36 3.10 6.97
CA GLU A 307 2.68 3.91 7.98
C GLU A 307 2.28 3.01 9.14
N TYR A 308 2.61 3.39 10.37
CA TYR A 308 2.40 2.52 11.53
C TYR A 308 0.89 2.26 11.74
N CYS A 309 0.47 1.02 11.50
CA CYS A 309 -0.94 0.61 11.50
C CYS A 309 -1.30 -0.37 12.63
N GLY A 310 -0.49 -0.42 13.69
CA GLY A 310 -0.72 -1.22 14.90
C GLY A 310 0.29 -2.35 15.12
N THR A 311 -0.03 -3.26 16.05
CA THR A 311 0.91 -4.27 16.58
C THR A 311 1.56 -5.16 15.51
N SER A 312 0.84 -5.53 14.46
CA SER A 312 1.37 -6.34 13.37
C SER A 312 1.70 -5.50 12.11
N HIS A 313 1.99 -4.21 12.28
CA HIS A 313 2.44 -3.32 11.19
C HIS A 313 3.62 -3.94 10.42
N ALA A 314 4.63 -4.45 11.14
CA ALA A 314 5.79 -5.09 10.53
C ALA A 314 5.41 -6.38 9.78
N GLN A 315 4.31 -7.04 10.12
CA GLN A 315 3.80 -8.24 9.43
C GLN A 315 2.72 -7.93 8.40
N MET A 316 2.45 -6.64 8.11
CA MET A 316 1.41 -6.30 7.15
C MET A 316 1.66 -6.93 5.79
N ALA A 317 0.61 -7.57 5.27
CA ALA A 317 0.64 -8.40 4.08
C ALA A 317 1.38 -9.73 4.24
N CYS A 318 1.55 -10.23 5.46
CA CYS A 318 1.97 -11.61 5.65
C CYS A 318 0.84 -12.55 5.24
N LEU A 319 1.08 -13.34 4.19
CA LEU A 319 0.11 -14.28 3.63
C LEU A 319 0.35 -15.70 4.13
N GLN A 320 1.56 -15.99 4.62
CA GLN A 320 1.92 -17.28 5.18
C GLN A 320 2.90 -17.09 6.34
N GLU A 321 2.60 -17.70 7.48
CA GLU A 321 3.46 -17.70 8.66
C GLU A 321 4.06 -19.08 8.91
N ASP A 322 5.24 -19.11 9.51
CA ASP A 322 5.83 -20.31 10.07
C ASP A 322 4.99 -20.74 11.29
N PRO A 323 4.44 -21.97 11.30
CA PRO A 323 3.59 -22.43 12.39
C PRO A 323 4.28 -22.38 13.77
N LYS A 324 5.60 -22.61 13.81
CA LYS A 324 6.42 -22.69 15.03
C LYS A 324 6.98 -21.34 15.44
N THR A 325 7.61 -20.61 14.51
CA THR A 325 8.34 -19.37 14.85
C THR A 325 7.49 -18.12 14.73
N LYS A 326 6.31 -18.20 14.10
CA LYS A 326 5.47 -17.05 13.70
C LYS A 326 6.20 -16.04 12.80
N ALA A 327 7.32 -16.45 12.22
CA ALA A 327 8.00 -15.66 11.21
C ALA A 327 7.14 -15.61 9.95
N CYS A 328 7.13 -14.46 9.28
CA CYS A 328 6.45 -14.35 8.00
C CYS A 328 7.25 -15.07 6.91
N LEU A 329 6.68 -16.11 6.30
CA LEU A 329 7.28 -16.88 5.22
C LEU A 329 7.00 -16.27 3.85
N ARG A 330 5.80 -15.72 3.64
CA ARG A 330 5.41 -15.07 2.38
C ARG A 330 4.71 -13.76 2.67
N ARG A 331 5.18 -12.69 2.02
CA ARG A 331 4.52 -11.39 2.02
C ARG A 331 3.88 -11.11 0.67
N ALA A 332 2.88 -10.24 0.64
CA ALA A 332 2.42 -9.65 -0.61
C ALA A 332 3.55 -8.95 -1.35
N VAL A 333 3.50 -9.01 -2.67
CA VAL A 333 4.51 -8.46 -3.57
C VAL A 333 3.86 -7.67 -4.70
N VAL A 334 4.68 -6.90 -5.42
CA VAL A 334 4.30 -6.34 -6.72
C VAL A 334 4.88 -7.23 -7.81
N VAL A 335 4.02 -7.85 -8.62
CA VAL A 335 4.39 -8.70 -9.74
C VAL A 335 4.23 -7.91 -11.03
N VAL A 336 5.34 -7.59 -11.67
CA VAL A 336 5.38 -6.96 -12.99
C VAL A 336 5.46 -8.05 -14.04
N HIS A 337 4.41 -8.17 -14.83
CA HIS A 337 4.30 -9.17 -15.89
C HIS A 337 5.01 -8.74 -17.17
N ALA A 338 5.53 -9.71 -17.91
CA ALA A 338 5.98 -9.49 -19.27
C ALA A 338 4.76 -9.11 -20.16
N PRO A 339 4.99 -8.45 -21.31
CA PRO A 339 3.90 -8.07 -22.21
C PRO A 339 3.01 -9.26 -22.58
N GLY A 340 1.70 -9.14 -22.37
CA GLY A 340 0.70 -10.18 -22.64
C GLY A 340 0.42 -11.15 -21.49
N ASP A 341 1.32 -11.26 -20.49
CA ASP A 341 1.12 -12.17 -19.36
C ASP A 341 0.15 -11.62 -18.30
N TYR A 342 0.02 -10.29 -18.22
CA TYR A 342 -0.98 -9.66 -17.35
C TYR A 342 -2.41 -9.94 -17.81
N GLU A 343 -2.67 -9.92 -19.12
CA GLU A 343 -3.98 -10.23 -19.66
C GLU A 343 -4.31 -11.72 -19.47
N ARG A 344 -3.32 -12.60 -19.64
CA ARG A 344 -3.46 -14.03 -19.33
C ARG A 344 -3.76 -14.25 -17.87
N TYR A 345 -3.03 -13.58 -16.96
CA TYR A 345 -3.31 -13.59 -15.52
C TYR A 345 -4.76 -13.30 -15.20
N LEU A 346 -5.28 -12.20 -15.74
CA LEU A 346 -6.65 -11.78 -15.46
C LEU A 346 -7.66 -12.80 -15.98
N ALA A 347 -7.47 -13.33 -17.20
CA ALA A 347 -8.34 -14.33 -17.78
C ALA A 347 -8.32 -15.65 -16.99
N ASP A 348 -7.13 -16.09 -16.60
CA ASP A 348 -6.88 -17.31 -15.83
C ASP A 348 -7.53 -17.23 -14.45
N LYS A 349 -7.35 -16.12 -13.72
CA LYS A 349 -7.99 -15.89 -12.42
C LYS A 349 -9.50 -15.75 -12.51
N GLU A 350 -9.99 -15.12 -13.56
CA GLU A 350 -11.42 -15.03 -13.81
C GLU A 350 -12.01 -16.42 -14.05
N ALA A 351 -11.37 -17.24 -14.91
CA ALA A 351 -11.77 -18.62 -15.14
C ALA A 351 -11.72 -19.47 -13.86
N GLU A 352 -10.68 -19.32 -13.04
CA GLU A 352 -10.58 -19.98 -11.73
C GLU A 352 -11.78 -19.62 -10.84
N SER A 353 -12.08 -18.32 -10.73
CA SER A 353 -13.21 -17.84 -9.92
C SER A 353 -14.56 -18.35 -10.43
N GLN A 354 -14.68 -18.58 -11.73
CA GLN A 354 -15.87 -19.13 -12.35
C GLN A 354 -15.95 -20.67 -12.24
N ASN A 355 -14.83 -21.38 -12.10
CA ASN A 355 -14.82 -22.85 -12.13
C ASN A 355 -14.80 -23.51 -10.73
N LEU A 356 -14.82 -22.72 -9.65
CA LEU A 356 -14.91 -23.27 -8.29
C LEU A 356 -16.24 -24.04 -8.10
N PRO A 357 -16.23 -25.22 -7.46
CA PRO A 357 -17.44 -25.89 -7.02
C PRO A 357 -18.32 -24.94 -6.20
N PRO A 358 -19.66 -24.95 -6.36
CA PRO A 358 -20.53 -23.96 -5.73
C PRO A 358 -20.32 -23.80 -4.22
N ALA A 359 -20.16 -24.90 -3.47
CA ALA A 359 -19.93 -24.83 -2.02
C ALA A 359 -18.57 -24.23 -1.65
N GLU A 360 -17.52 -24.46 -2.43
CA GLU A 360 -16.20 -23.84 -2.21
C GLU A 360 -16.22 -22.35 -2.54
N LEU A 361 -16.88 -21.98 -3.64
CA LEU A 361 -17.13 -20.59 -4.00
C LEU A 361 -17.89 -19.88 -2.87
N GLY A 362 -18.95 -20.50 -2.36
CA GLY A 362 -19.72 -19.98 -1.23
C GLY A 362 -18.91 -19.82 0.05
N LYS A 363 -18.04 -20.78 0.38
CA LYS A 363 -17.14 -20.67 1.54
C LYS A 363 -16.20 -19.48 1.39
N LYS A 364 -15.60 -19.32 0.21
CA LYS A 364 -14.70 -18.19 -0.09
C LYS A 364 -15.45 -16.85 -0.01
N LEU A 365 -16.69 -16.81 -0.48
CA LEU A 365 -17.55 -15.62 -0.38
C LEU A 365 -17.99 -15.32 1.05
N TYR A 366 -18.30 -16.34 1.85
CA TYR A 366 -18.64 -16.20 3.27
C TYR A 366 -17.54 -15.48 4.06
N GLU A 367 -16.27 -15.76 3.73
CA GLU A 367 -15.12 -15.07 4.31
C GLU A 367 -14.89 -13.70 3.65
N LYS A 368 -14.88 -13.63 2.30
CA LYS A 368 -14.52 -12.43 1.54
C LYS A 368 -15.55 -11.31 1.64
N LYS A 369 -16.83 -11.64 1.67
CA LYS A 369 -17.95 -10.67 1.79
C LYS A 369 -18.25 -10.35 3.26
N GLY A 370 -17.48 -10.89 4.21
CA GLY A 370 -17.57 -10.57 5.63
C GLY A 370 -18.77 -11.18 6.35
N CYS A 371 -19.44 -12.19 5.76
CA CYS A 371 -20.54 -12.89 6.40
C CYS A 371 -20.11 -13.52 7.73
N ASN A 372 -18.87 -14.03 7.78
CA ASN A 372 -18.22 -14.60 8.97
C ASN A 372 -18.00 -13.63 10.14
N ALA A 373 -18.11 -12.32 9.91
CA ALA A 373 -18.03 -11.33 10.98
C ALA A 373 -19.29 -11.35 11.87
N CYS A 374 -20.44 -11.71 11.28
CA CYS A 374 -21.74 -11.68 11.97
C CYS A 374 -22.36 -13.06 12.15
N HIS A 375 -22.16 -13.97 11.21
CA HIS A 375 -22.67 -15.34 11.24
C HIS A 375 -21.56 -16.32 11.57
N THR A 376 -21.92 -17.40 12.25
CA THR A 376 -21.02 -18.52 12.59
C THR A 376 -21.47 -19.78 11.86
N VAL A 377 -20.63 -20.80 11.88
CA VAL A 377 -20.88 -22.10 11.22
C VAL A 377 -20.74 -23.27 12.20
N ASP A 378 -20.72 -22.98 13.50
CA ASP A 378 -20.47 -23.94 14.58
C ASP A 378 -21.63 -24.02 15.59
N GLY A 379 -22.74 -23.32 15.34
CA GLY A 379 -23.91 -23.28 16.21
C GLY A 379 -23.89 -22.15 17.25
N THR A 380 -22.77 -21.44 17.41
CA THR A 380 -22.67 -20.38 18.44
C THR A 380 -23.36 -19.09 17.97
N PRO A 381 -24.23 -18.45 18.77
CA PRO A 381 -24.85 -17.19 18.39
C PRO A 381 -23.82 -16.04 18.39
N ARG A 382 -23.93 -15.11 17.42
CA ARG A 382 -23.10 -13.90 17.36
C ARG A 382 -23.97 -12.67 17.08
N VAL A 383 -23.62 -11.83 16.10
CA VAL A 383 -24.42 -10.66 15.70
C VAL A 383 -25.63 -11.12 14.88
N GLY A 384 -25.46 -12.18 14.09
CA GLY A 384 -26.50 -12.92 13.40
C GLY A 384 -26.56 -14.37 13.87
N PRO A 385 -27.57 -15.14 13.41
CA PRO A 385 -27.69 -16.56 13.70
C PRO A 385 -26.56 -17.37 13.06
N SER A 386 -26.23 -18.51 13.69
CA SER A 386 -25.40 -19.55 13.06
C SER A 386 -26.10 -20.14 11.83
N PHE A 387 -25.32 -20.61 10.86
CA PHE A 387 -25.81 -21.39 9.72
C PHE A 387 -25.74 -22.90 9.93
N ALA A 388 -25.04 -23.35 10.99
CA ALA A 388 -24.91 -24.77 11.30
C ALA A 388 -26.27 -25.43 11.49
N HIS A 389 -26.51 -26.52 10.75
CA HIS A 389 -27.68 -27.38 10.87
C HIS A 389 -29.05 -26.73 10.56
N ASP A 390 -29.10 -25.46 10.17
CA ASP A 390 -30.38 -24.74 10.00
C ASP A 390 -30.99 -24.91 8.60
N PHE A 391 -30.19 -25.22 7.58
CA PHE A 391 -30.70 -25.41 6.22
C PHE A 391 -31.72 -26.55 6.15
N GLY A 392 -32.89 -26.28 5.57
CA GLY A 392 -33.99 -27.25 5.45
C GLY A 392 -34.78 -27.44 6.75
N THR A 393 -34.53 -26.66 7.79
CA THR A 393 -35.29 -26.69 9.05
C THR A 393 -36.30 -25.53 9.14
N MET A 394 -37.27 -25.66 10.03
CA MET A 394 -38.23 -24.59 10.32
C MET A 394 -37.63 -23.62 11.34
N VAL A 395 -37.26 -22.42 10.89
CA VAL A 395 -36.69 -21.36 11.73
C VAL A 395 -37.78 -20.41 12.24
N PRO A 396 -37.74 -20.00 13.53
CA PRO A 396 -38.70 -19.05 14.07
C PRO A 396 -38.38 -17.62 13.63
N MET A 397 -39.43 -16.84 13.33
CA MET A 397 -39.38 -15.42 12.96
C MET A 397 -39.79 -14.52 14.12
N SER A 398 -39.38 -13.25 14.07
CA SER A 398 -39.71 -12.25 15.10
C SER A 398 -41.22 -11.96 15.24
N ASP A 399 -42.02 -12.24 14.20
CA ASP A 399 -43.49 -12.10 14.22
C ASP A 399 -44.21 -13.33 14.82
N GLY A 400 -43.46 -14.33 15.29
CA GLY A 400 -43.98 -15.58 15.87
C GLY A 400 -44.29 -16.68 14.85
N SER A 401 -44.17 -16.40 13.54
CA SER A 401 -44.29 -17.42 12.50
C SER A 401 -43.05 -18.32 12.44
N LYS A 402 -43.16 -19.47 11.77
CA LYS A 402 -42.03 -20.33 11.42
C LYS A 402 -41.93 -20.44 9.91
N VAL A 403 -40.73 -20.26 9.38
CA VAL A 403 -40.47 -20.32 7.94
C VAL A 403 -39.44 -21.40 7.67
N LEU A 404 -39.59 -22.12 6.56
CA LEU A 404 -38.58 -23.09 6.12
C LEU A 404 -37.34 -22.34 5.64
N MET A 405 -36.17 -22.67 6.18
CA MET A 405 -34.90 -22.11 5.69
C MET A 405 -34.45 -22.83 4.42
N ASP A 406 -35.08 -22.48 3.30
CA ASP A 406 -34.77 -22.95 1.96
C ASP A 406 -33.92 -21.93 1.17
N GLU A 407 -33.65 -22.22 -0.10
CA GLU A 407 -32.90 -21.35 -1.00
C GLU A 407 -33.55 -19.98 -1.15
N SER A 408 -34.88 -19.93 -1.16
CA SER A 408 -35.66 -18.69 -1.29
C SER A 408 -35.52 -17.84 -0.03
N TYR A 409 -35.57 -18.46 1.14
CA TYR A 409 -35.31 -17.81 2.42
C TYR A 409 -33.92 -17.18 2.44
N ILE A 410 -32.88 -17.94 2.09
CA ILE A 410 -31.49 -17.42 2.11
C ILE A 410 -31.34 -16.27 1.12
N ARG A 411 -31.86 -16.42 -0.10
CA ARG A 411 -31.82 -15.38 -1.13
C ARG A 411 -32.52 -14.11 -0.65
N GLU A 412 -33.72 -14.24 -0.11
CA GLU A 412 -34.48 -13.11 0.41
C GLU A 412 -33.79 -12.46 1.62
N SER A 413 -33.17 -13.23 2.50
CA SER A 413 -32.36 -12.70 3.61
C SER A 413 -31.11 -11.94 3.13
N LEU A 414 -30.53 -12.30 1.98
CA LEU A 414 -29.41 -11.56 1.38
C LEU A 414 -29.87 -10.23 0.75
N MET A 415 -31.02 -10.23 0.07
CA MET A 415 -31.53 -9.03 -0.62
C MET A 415 -32.27 -8.08 0.33
N SER A 416 -33.13 -8.65 1.17
CA SER A 416 -34.06 -7.98 2.07
C SER A 416 -33.93 -8.56 3.49
N PRO A 417 -32.78 -8.35 4.18
CA PRO A 417 -32.50 -8.98 5.47
C PRO A 417 -33.52 -8.69 6.57
N GLN A 418 -34.26 -7.58 6.45
CA GLN A 418 -35.28 -7.17 7.41
C GLN A 418 -36.66 -7.81 7.17
N ALA A 419 -36.87 -8.49 6.03
CA ALA A 419 -38.14 -9.13 5.72
C ALA A 419 -38.40 -10.36 6.60
N LYS A 420 -37.33 -11.10 6.96
CA LYS A 420 -37.41 -12.38 7.68
C LYS A 420 -36.38 -12.45 8.80
N SER A 421 -36.54 -11.58 9.81
CA SER A 421 -35.66 -11.54 10.99
C SER A 421 -35.97 -12.68 11.96
N ARG A 422 -34.93 -13.32 12.50
CA ARG A 422 -35.06 -14.25 13.63
C ARG A 422 -35.20 -13.49 14.96
N PRO A 423 -35.93 -14.04 15.95
CA PRO A 423 -36.01 -13.47 17.29
C PRO A 423 -34.62 -13.33 17.93
N GLY A 424 -34.39 -12.22 18.63
CA GLY A 424 -33.17 -12.00 19.41
C GLY A 424 -31.96 -11.46 18.63
N TYR A 425 -32.09 -11.21 17.32
CA TYR A 425 -31.03 -10.59 16.51
C TYR A 425 -31.43 -9.17 16.08
N PRO A 426 -30.55 -8.17 16.26
CA PRO A 426 -30.84 -6.80 15.84
C PRO A 426 -30.86 -6.66 14.30
N PRO A 427 -31.54 -5.64 13.75
CA PRO A 427 -31.62 -5.36 12.32
C PRO A 427 -30.29 -4.79 11.76
N SER A 428 -29.20 -5.53 11.92
CA SER A 428 -27.83 -5.09 11.64
C SER A 428 -27.25 -5.67 10.36
N MET A 429 -27.92 -6.63 9.72
CA MET A 429 -27.45 -7.24 8.47
C MET A 429 -27.70 -6.27 7.30
N PRO A 430 -26.65 -5.87 6.55
CA PRO A 430 -26.80 -5.02 5.37
C PRO A 430 -27.44 -5.80 4.22
N SER A 431 -28.12 -5.10 3.32
CA SER A 431 -28.57 -5.68 2.05
C SER A 431 -27.38 -5.93 1.13
N PHE A 432 -27.42 -7.04 0.40
CA PHE A 432 -26.48 -7.40 -0.65
C PHE A 432 -27.09 -7.24 -2.06
N GLU A 433 -28.24 -6.57 -2.18
CA GLU A 433 -28.84 -6.25 -3.47
C GLU A 433 -27.86 -5.42 -4.32
N GLY A 434 -27.62 -5.87 -5.55
CA GLY A 434 -26.63 -5.28 -6.46
C GLY A 434 -25.16 -5.52 -6.09
N GLN A 435 -24.87 -6.19 -4.97
CA GLN A 435 -23.49 -6.44 -4.49
C GLN A 435 -23.02 -7.90 -4.71
N LEU A 436 -23.95 -8.80 -4.99
CA LEU A 436 -23.68 -10.20 -5.32
C LEU A 436 -24.24 -10.54 -6.71
N LYS A 437 -23.42 -11.19 -7.53
CA LYS A 437 -23.85 -11.79 -8.80
C LYS A 437 -24.63 -13.08 -8.53
N GLU A 438 -25.46 -13.50 -9.49
CA GLU A 438 -26.30 -14.70 -9.36
C GLU A 438 -25.53 -15.94 -8.90
N LYS A 439 -24.40 -16.22 -9.57
CA LYS A 439 -23.51 -17.32 -9.25
C LYS A 439 -22.90 -17.23 -7.84
N GLU A 440 -22.65 -16.00 -7.35
CA GLU A 440 -22.14 -15.81 -5.98
C GLU A 440 -23.22 -16.16 -4.95
N ILE A 441 -24.49 -15.83 -5.23
CA ILE A 441 -25.63 -16.17 -4.38
C ILE A 441 -25.82 -17.70 -4.35
N GLU A 442 -25.82 -18.34 -5.51
CA GLU A 442 -25.89 -19.81 -5.62
C GLU A 442 -24.74 -20.49 -4.86
N GLY A 443 -23.53 -19.93 -4.95
CA GLY A 443 -22.39 -20.39 -4.19
C GLY A 443 -22.61 -20.32 -2.69
N ILE A 444 -23.02 -19.16 -2.16
CA ILE A 444 -23.32 -18.97 -0.73
C ILE A 444 -24.39 -19.95 -0.25
N ILE A 445 -25.47 -20.12 -1.01
CA ILE A 445 -26.52 -21.10 -0.71
C ILE A 445 -25.95 -22.52 -0.67
N ALA A 446 -25.14 -22.91 -1.66
CA ALA A 446 -24.51 -24.21 -1.71
C ALA A 446 -23.56 -24.46 -0.53
N TYR A 447 -22.85 -23.43 -0.07
CA TYR A 447 -22.03 -23.51 1.13
C TYR A 447 -22.88 -23.70 2.38
N ILE A 448 -23.93 -22.91 2.59
CA ILE A 448 -24.82 -23.06 3.75
C ILE A 448 -25.45 -24.46 3.77
N LYS A 449 -25.88 -24.99 2.61
CA LYS A 449 -26.35 -26.38 2.47
C LYS A 449 -25.33 -27.43 2.90
N SER A 450 -24.04 -27.13 2.76
CA SER A 450 -22.97 -28.06 3.13
C SER A 450 -22.70 -28.11 4.65
N LEU A 451 -23.19 -27.12 5.41
CA LEU A 451 -23.02 -26.99 6.86
C LEU A 451 -24.06 -27.84 7.61
N LYS A 452 -23.92 -29.16 7.45
CA LYS A 452 -24.83 -30.17 7.98
C LYS A 452 -24.70 -30.44 9.45
#